data_AF-A0A4Y2HY07-F1
#
_entry.id   AF-A0A4Y2HY07-F1
#
_cell.length_a   1.000
_cell.length_b   1.000
_cell.length_c   1.000
_cell.angle_alpha   90.00
_cell.angle_beta   90.00
_cell.angle_gamma   90.00
#
_symmetry.space_group_name_H-M   'P 1'
#
loop_
_entity.id
_entity.type
_entity.pdbx_description
1 polymer ?
#
loop_
_entity_poly.entity_id
_entity_poly.type
_entity_poly.pdbx_seq_one_letter_code
_entity_poly.pdbx_strand_id
1 'polypeptide(L)'
;MERVSDFLESFFSEPSIRTASGSFANNLQKQMETMGPRTTRKNSSQHIFVNKDLENCSHMFQRIDRIKKQLESPYEGPFPVIERKDKYLTINIKAKNVNVSFDRLKPTYILAEDNPKTTTTDHNKVQILDNKPDLTQKQFRTGRTICLPVRSKD
;
A
#
# COMPACT_ATOMS: atom_id res chain seq x y z
N MET A 1 -38.53 41.24 19.99
CA MET A 1 -38.58 40.10 19.05
C MET A 1 -38.06 40.47 17.65
N GLU A 2 -37.26 41.53 17.49
CA GLU A 2 -36.87 42.06 16.17
C GLU A 2 -35.46 41.64 15.70
N ARG A 3 -34.66 40.95 16.53
CA ARG A 3 -33.29 40.55 16.14
C ARG A 3 -33.19 39.26 15.31
N VAL A 4 -34.29 38.52 15.18
CA VAL A 4 -34.32 37.24 14.42
C VAL A 4 -34.83 37.45 12.99
N SER A 5 -35.69 38.46 12.78
CA SER A 5 -36.17 38.87 11.46
C SER A 5 -35.02 39.43 10.60
N ASP A 6 -34.21 40.33 11.17
CA ASP A 6 -33.10 40.97 10.45
C ASP A 6 -32.01 39.97 10.02
N PHE A 7 -31.85 38.88 10.78
CA PHE A 7 -30.90 37.82 10.47
C PHE A 7 -31.38 36.94 9.30
N LEU A 8 -32.68 36.62 9.27
CA LEU A 8 -33.29 35.82 8.20
C LEU A 8 -33.46 36.62 6.89
N GLU A 9 -33.67 37.93 6.97
CA GLU A 9 -33.70 38.83 5.80
C GLU A 9 -32.36 38.81 5.05
N SER A 10 -31.23 38.73 5.76
CA SER A 10 -29.89 38.65 5.14
C SER A 10 -29.62 37.32 4.42
N PHE A 11 -30.32 36.26 4.82
CA PHE A 11 -30.13 34.90 4.31
C PHE A 11 -30.96 34.62 3.06
N PHE A 12 -32.15 35.25 2.96
CA PHE A 12 -33.04 35.15 1.80
C PHE A 12 -33.01 36.38 0.89
N SER A 13 -32.23 37.41 1.23
CA SER A 13 -31.92 38.47 0.28
C SER A 13 -31.22 37.84 -0.91
N GLU A 14 -31.95 37.81 -2.04
CA GLU A 14 -31.44 37.37 -3.31
C GLU A 14 -30.12 38.12 -3.53
N PRO A 15 -28.97 37.43 -3.67
CA PRO A 15 -27.79 38.15 -4.09
C PRO A 15 -28.21 38.76 -5.42
N SER A 16 -28.27 40.10 -5.46
CA SER A 16 -28.13 40.80 -6.72
C SER A 16 -26.72 40.45 -7.16
N ILE A 17 -26.57 39.24 -7.74
CA ILE A 17 -25.55 38.95 -8.71
C ILE A 17 -25.94 39.93 -9.80
N ARG A 18 -25.48 41.18 -9.64
CA ARG A 18 -25.54 42.23 -10.65
C ARG A 18 -25.05 41.51 -11.87
N THR A 19 -25.99 41.17 -12.75
CA THR A 19 -25.80 40.18 -13.81
C THR A 19 -24.45 40.48 -14.40
N ALA A 20 -23.46 39.64 -14.12
CA ALA A 20 -22.11 39.94 -14.51
C ALA A 20 -22.24 40.14 -16.02
N SER A 21 -22.01 41.39 -16.47
CA SER A 21 -22.29 41.83 -17.84
C SER A 21 -21.90 40.70 -18.77
N GLY A 22 -22.70 40.31 -19.77
CA GLY A 22 -22.42 39.09 -20.56
C GLY A 22 -20.97 38.98 -21.05
N SER A 23 -20.28 40.13 -21.19
CA SER A 23 -18.83 40.26 -21.35
C SER A 23 -17.95 39.56 -20.30
N PHE A 24 -18.27 39.61 -19.00
CA PHE A 24 -17.53 38.95 -17.93
C PHE A 24 -17.64 37.43 -18.02
N ALA A 25 -18.85 36.89 -18.19
CA ALA A 25 -19.06 35.46 -18.36
C ALA A 25 -18.32 34.94 -19.61
N ASN A 26 -18.42 35.67 -20.74
CA ASN A 26 -17.70 35.36 -21.97
C ASN A 26 -16.17 35.44 -21.80
N ASN A 27 -15.67 36.41 -21.03
CA ASN A 27 -14.23 36.55 -20.76
C ASN A 27 -13.72 35.39 -19.89
N LEU A 28 -14.44 35.04 -18.82
CA LEU A 28 -14.12 33.91 -17.97
C LEU A 28 -14.11 32.60 -18.75
N GLN A 29 -15.12 32.39 -19.60
CA GLN A 29 -15.19 31.21 -20.46
C GLN A 29 -13.96 31.13 -21.39
N LYS A 30 -13.61 32.23 -22.06
CA LYS A 30 -12.43 32.30 -22.94
C LYS A 30 -11.11 32.04 -22.18
N GLN A 31 -11.00 32.53 -20.94
CA GLN A 31 -9.84 32.27 -20.08
C GLN A 31 -9.77 30.79 -19.69
N MET A 32 -10.89 30.17 -19.31
CA MET A 32 -10.95 28.75 -18.94
C MET A 32 -10.70 27.82 -20.13
N GLU A 33 -11.17 28.18 -21.33
CA GLU A 33 -10.86 27.45 -22.58
C GLU A 33 -9.36 27.48 -22.89
N THR A 34 -8.67 28.56 -22.51
CA THR A 34 -7.21 28.68 -22.65
C THR A 34 -6.46 27.84 -21.61
N MET A 35 -7.05 27.66 -20.42
CA MET A 35 -6.50 26.89 -19.30
C MET A 35 -6.79 25.39 -19.48
N GLY A 36 -6.25 24.79 -20.55
CA GLY A 36 -6.34 23.35 -20.78
C GLY A 36 -5.55 22.53 -19.73
N PRO A 37 -5.83 21.22 -19.59
CA PRO A 37 -5.09 20.35 -18.68
C PRO A 37 -3.59 20.38 -19.00
N ARG A 38 -2.77 20.77 -18.03
CA ARG A 38 -1.32 20.72 -18.17
C ARG A 38 -0.88 19.27 -18.33
N THR A 39 -0.13 18.98 -19.39
CA THR A 39 0.40 17.62 -19.62
C THR A 39 1.26 17.23 -18.42
N THR A 40 0.80 16.26 -17.64
CA THR A 40 1.59 15.66 -16.58
C THR A 40 2.61 14.70 -17.19
N ARG A 41 3.69 14.39 -16.45
CA ARG A 41 4.67 13.38 -16.89
C ARG A 41 3.91 12.08 -17.18
N LYS A 42 4.00 11.60 -18.43
CA LYS A 42 3.50 10.26 -18.78
C LYS A 42 4.45 9.25 -18.13
N ASN A 43 3.96 8.50 -17.14
CA ASN A 43 4.65 7.33 -16.63
C ASN A 43 4.49 6.21 -17.67
N SER A 44 5.17 6.31 -18.81
CA SER A 44 5.04 5.39 -19.95
C SER A 44 5.68 4.01 -19.72
N SER A 45 6.25 3.77 -18.55
CA SER A 45 6.81 2.48 -18.16
C SER A 45 6.65 2.28 -16.65
N GLN A 46 5.42 2.15 -16.17
CA GLN A 46 5.23 1.61 -14.82
C GLN A 46 5.61 0.13 -14.86
N HIS A 47 6.88 -0.15 -14.58
CA HIS A 47 7.32 -1.52 -14.30
C HIS A 47 6.69 -1.93 -12.98
N ILE A 48 5.68 -2.81 -13.05
CA ILE A 48 5.04 -3.37 -11.85
C ILE A 48 6.09 -4.21 -11.15
N PHE A 49 6.45 -3.80 -9.93
CA PHE A 49 7.36 -4.59 -9.11
C PHE A 49 6.64 -5.86 -8.66
N VAL A 50 7.17 -7.02 -9.06
CA VAL A 50 6.77 -8.33 -8.57
C VAL A 50 7.96 -8.94 -7.84
N ASN A 51 7.71 -9.50 -6.66
CA ASN A 51 8.77 -10.16 -5.90
C ASN A 51 9.13 -11.49 -6.59
N LYS A 52 10.41 -11.68 -6.91
CA LYS A 52 10.95 -12.88 -7.59
C LYS A 52 10.69 -14.16 -6.80
N ASP A 53 10.64 -14.05 -5.48
CA ASP A 53 10.44 -15.21 -4.61
C ASP A 53 9.01 -15.77 -4.70
N LEU A 54 8.05 -15.05 -5.31
CA LEU A 54 6.69 -15.58 -5.51
C LEU A 54 6.66 -16.84 -6.37
N GLU A 55 7.60 -16.99 -7.30
CA GLU A 55 7.66 -18.13 -8.21
C GLU A 55 8.07 -19.41 -7.48
N ASN A 56 8.94 -19.29 -6.47
CA ASN A 56 9.59 -20.45 -5.82
C ASN A 56 9.10 -20.69 -4.38
N CYS A 57 8.35 -19.77 -3.78
CA CYS A 57 7.98 -19.86 -2.37
C CYS A 57 6.93 -20.96 -2.09
N SER A 58 7.17 -21.79 -1.08
CA SER A 58 6.25 -22.88 -0.68
C SER A 58 4.98 -22.38 0.03
N HIS A 59 5.09 -21.33 0.84
CA HIS A 59 4.01 -20.79 1.66
C HIS A 59 3.88 -19.28 1.48
N MET A 60 2.65 -18.77 1.51
CA MET A 60 2.38 -17.37 1.22
C MET A 60 1.38 -16.74 2.18
N PHE A 61 1.63 -15.48 2.52
CA PHE A 61 0.68 -14.61 3.20
C PHE A 61 -0.29 -13.96 2.21
N GLN A 62 -1.58 -14.00 2.52
CA GLN A 62 -2.61 -13.30 1.74
C GLN A 62 -3.05 -12.01 2.43
N ARG A 63 -3.11 -10.91 1.68
CA ARG A 63 -3.63 -9.61 2.14
C ARG A 63 -5.14 -9.69 2.38
N ILE A 64 -5.57 -9.13 3.50
CA ILE A 64 -6.97 -8.98 3.87
C ILE A 64 -7.48 -7.63 3.33
N ASP A 65 -8.28 -7.65 2.25
CA ASP A 65 -8.80 -6.43 1.60
C ASP A 65 -10.12 -5.91 2.22
N ARG A 66 -10.61 -6.55 3.29
CA ARG A 66 -11.83 -6.09 4.00
C ARG A 66 -11.51 -4.96 4.98
N ILE A 67 -12.53 -4.25 5.45
CA ILE A 67 -12.39 -3.29 6.54
C ILE A 67 -11.87 -4.04 7.77
N LYS A 68 -10.64 -3.72 8.18
CA LYS A 68 -9.93 -4.35 9.29
C LYS A 68 -10.48 -3.89 10.64
N LYS A 69 -10.46 -4.78 11.62
CA LYS A 69 -10.68 -4.42 13.03
C LYS A 69 -9.42 -3.76 13.60
N GLN A 70 -9.58 -3.06 14.73
CA GLN A 70 -8.43 -2.54 15.47
C GLN A 70 -7.49 -3.71 15.84
N LEU A 71 -6.19 -3.50 15.65
CA LEU A 71 -5.12 -4.47 15.92
C LEU A 71 -5.16 -5.77 15.09
N GLU A 72 -5.93 -5.84 14.01
CA GLU A 72 -5.91 -6.99 13.09
C GLU A 72 -4.72 -6.91 12.12
N SER A 73 -4.02 -8.04 11.93
CA SER A 73 -2.93 -8.14 10.95
C SER A 73 -3.47 -7.90 9.53
N PRO A 74 -2.78 -7.12 8.68
CA PRO A 74 -3.20 -6.90 7.30
C PRO A 74 -3.05 -8.12 6.40
N TYR A 75 -2.35 -9.16 6.87
CA TYR A 75 -2.17 -10.42 6.14
C TYR A 75 -2.58 -11.60 7.02
N GLU A 76 -3.16 -12.62 6.39
CA GLU A 76 -3.53 -13.89 6.99
C GLU A 76 -2.55 -14.98 6.54
N GLY A 77 -2.11 -15.80 7.50
CA GLY A 77 -1.57 -17.16 7.39
C GLY A 77 -0.37 -17.40 6.44
N PRO A 78 0.58 -18.27 6.78
CA PRO A 78 1.34 -18.96 5.74
C PRO A 78 0.45 -20.04 5.12
N PHE A 79 -0.08 -19.80 3.92
CA PHE A 79 -0.87 -20.78 3.18
C PHE A 79 0.00 -21.54 2.18
N PRO A 80 -0.11 -22.88 2.10
CA PRO A 80 0.64 -23.64 1.12
C PRO A 80 0.13 -23.36 -0.29
N VAL A 81 1.07 -23.18 -1.22
CA VAL A 81 0.80 -22.97 -2.64
C VAL A 81 0.53 -24.32 -3.31
N ILE A 82 -0.59 -24.44 -4.01
CA ILE A 82 -1.02 -25.65 -4.71
C ILE A 82 -0.65 -25.58 -6.20
N GLU A 83 -0.94 -24.44 -6.84
CA GLU A 83 -0.71 -24.24 -8.27
C GLU A 83 -0.26 -22.80 -8.52
N ARG A 84 0.59 -22.61 -9.54
CA ARG A 84 1.09 -21.30 -9.95
C ARG A 84 0.73 -21.04 -11.41
N LYS A 85 0.26 -19.82 -11.68
CA LYS A 85 -0.02 -19.31 -13.03
C LYS A 85 0.53 -17.91 -13.16
N ASP A 86 0.54 -17.35 -14.36
CA ASP A 86 1.20 -16.07 -14.66
C ASP A 86 0.61 -14.87 -13.90
N LYS A 87 -0.70 -14.87 -13.62
CA LYS A 87 -1.41 -13.73 -13.00
C LYS A 87 -1.99 -14.01 -11.62
N TYR A 88 -2.08 -15.28 -11.23
CA TYR A 88 -2.66 -15.69 -9.95
C TYR A 88 -2.08 -17.03 -9.50
N LEU A 89 -2.12 -17.27 -8.18
CA LEU A 89 -1.74 -18.51 -7.54
C LEU A 89 -2.96 -19.13 -6.86
N THR A 90 -2.99 -20.45 -6.84
CA THR A 90 -3.96 -21.23 -6.07
C THR A 90 -3.32 -21.57 -4.73
N ILE A 91 -3.85 -21.02 -3.63
CA ILE A 91 -3.41 -21.34 -2.26
C ILE A 91 -4.49 -22.12 -1.52
N ASN A 92 -4.08 -22.99 -0.59
CA ASN A 92 -5.04 -23.72 0.24
C ASN A 92 -5.30 -22.96 1.54
N ILE A 93 -6.52 -22.46 1.68
CA ILE A 93 -7.02 -21.78 2.87
C ILE A 93 -8.09 -22.67 3.50
N LYS A 94 -7.84 -23.20 4.70
CA LYS A 94 -8.81 -24.00 5.47
C LYS A 94 -9.41 -25.15 4.63
N ALA A 95 -8.57 -25.90 3.94
CA ALA A 95 -8.92 -27.00 3.04
C ALA A 95 -9.68 -26.59 1.77
N LYS A 96 -9.70 -25.30 1.43
CA LYS A 96 -10.29 -24.78 0.18
C LYS A 96 -9.20 -24.19 -0.70
N ASN A 97 -9.23 -24.55 -1.98
CA ASN A 97 -8.33 -23.99 -2.98
C ASN A 97 -8.90 -22.65 -3.45
N VAL A 98 -8.15 -21.56 -3.25
CA VAL A 98 -8.56 -20.20 -3.57
C VAL A 98 -7.57 -19.58 -4.54
N ASN A 99 -8.08 -18.97 -5.61
CA ASN A 99 -7.29 -18.23 -6.58
C ASN A 99 -7.05 -16.79 -6.10
N VAL A 100 -5.78 -16.40 -6.02
CA VAL A 100 -5.36 -15.09 -5.52
C VAL A 100 -4.36 -14.46 -6.48
N SER A 101 -4.52 -13.18 -6.76
CA SER A 101 -3.60 -12.42 -7.63
C SER A 101 -2.27 -12.14 -6.92
N PHE A 102 -1.18 -12.01 -7.69
CA PHE A 102 0.16 -11.70 -7.15
C PHE A 102 0.18 -10.45 -6.25
N ASP A 103 -0.60 -9.42 -6.58
CA ASP A 103 -0.66 -8.16 -5.81
C ASP A 103 -1.07 -8.36 -4.34
N ARG A 104 -1.83 -9.41 -4.04
CA ARG A 104 -2.36 -9.69 -2.70
C ARG A 104 -1.52 -10.69 -1.93
N LEU A 105 -0.41 -11.15 -2.49
CA LEU A 105 0.39 -12.23 -1.93
C LEU A 105 1.78 -11.73 -1.53
N LYS A 106 2.28 -12.25 -0.41
CA LYS A 106 3.64 -12.01 0.06
C LYS A 106 4.31 -13.35 0.38
N PRO A 107 5.55 -13.60 -0.09
CA PRO A 107 6.21 -14.87 0.17
C PRO A 107 6.53 -15.00 1.66
N THR A 108 6.46 -16.23 2.17
CA THR A 108 6.75 -16.55 3.56
C THR A 108 8.00 -17.40 3.67
N TYR A 109 8.94 -16.95 4.49
CA TYR A 109 10.13 -17.72 4.83
C TYR A 109 9.86 -18.45 6.13
N ILE A 110 9.78 -19.77 6.05
CA ILE A 110 9.72 -20.64 7.21
C ILE A 110 11.14 -21.11 7.44
N LEU A 111 11.67 -20.91 8.65
CA LEU A 111 12.97 -21.45 9.02
C LEU A 111 12.83 -22.97 9.00
N ALA A 112 13.63 -23.64 8.18
CA ALA A 112 13.76 -25.08 8.27
C ALA A 112 14.41 -25.35 9.63
N GLU A 113 13.65 -25.88 10.58
CA GLU A 113 14.26 -26.53 11.73
C GLU A 113 14.97 -27.77 11.20
N ASP A 114 16.29 -27.83 11.38
CA ASP A 114 17.09 -29.02 11.11
C ASP A 114 16.44 -30.19 11.85
N ASN A 115 15.77 -31.06 11.12
CA ASN A 115 14.95 -32.10 11.71
C ASN A 115 15.70 -33.44 11.66
N PRO A 116 16.43 -33.85 12.72
CA PRO A 116 16.53 -35.25 13.04
C PRO A 116 15.29 -35.58 13.91
N LYS A 117 14.23 -36.04 13.24
CA LYS A 117 13.12 -36.85 13.77
C LYS A 117 12.87 -36.80 15.30
N THR A 118 11.65 -36.40 15.67
CA THR A 118 10.85 -36.78 16.87
C THR A 118 10.66 -35.76 18.02
N THR A 119 9.37 -35.44 18.27
CA THR A 119 8.68 -35.32 19.59
C THR A 119 8.73 -34.00 20.40
N THR A 120 7.55 -33.34 20.46
CA THR A 120 6.93 -32.46 21.50
C THR A 120 7.68 -31.36 22.26
N THR A 121 7.03 -30.18 22.29
CA THR A 121 6.77 -29.34 23.49
C THR A 121 7.94 -28.49 24.04
N ASP A 122 7.84 -27.17 23.79
CA ASP A 122 8.08 -26.06 24.74
C ASP A 122 8.93 -24.88 24.23
N HIS A 123 8.83 -23.80 25.00
CA HIS A 123 8.69 -22.41 24.59
C HIS A 123 10.02 -21.63 24.59
N ASN A 124 10.03 -20.52 23.85
CA ASN A 124 10.94 -19.38 23.95
C ASN A 124 12.45 -19.66 23.92
N LYS A 125 13.08 -19.46 22.75
CA LYS A 125 14.44 -18.92 22.71
C LYS A 125 14.68 -18.10 21.44
N VAL A 126 14.72 -16.78 21.61
CA VAL A 126 15.34 -15.84 20.66
C VAL A 126 16.82 -16.23 20.54
N GLN A 127 17.26 -16.60 19.33
CA GLN A 127 18.68 -16.82 19.04
C GLN A 127 19.08 -16.00 17.82
N ILE A 128 19.93 -15.03 18.10
CA ILE A 128 20.75 -14.23 17.19
C ILE A 128 21.70 -15.20 16.47
N LEU A 129 21.82 -15.10 15.14
CA LEU A 129 22.94 -15.70 14.42
C LEU A 129 23.67 -14.65 13.58
N ASP A 130 24.96 -14.59 13.84
CA ASP A 130 25.94 -13.63 13.38
C ASP A 130 26.37 -13.78 11.90
N ASN A 131 26.33 -12.64 11.20
CA ASN A 131 27.36 -12.02 10.35
C ASN A 131 27.83 -12.63 9.00
N LYS A 132 27.65 -11.81 7.95
CA LYS A 132 28.77 -11.27 7.14
C LYS A 132 28.53 -9.77 6.86
N PRO A 133 29.49 -8.87 7.13
CA PRO A 133 29.27 -7.42 6.98
C PRO A 133 29.45 -7.01 5.51
N ASP A 134 28.41 -6.43 4.92
CA ASP A 134 28.55 -5.70 3.65
C ASP A 134 28.77 -4.21 3.94
N LEU A 135 29.80 -3.64 3.30
CA LEU A 135 30.35 -2.33 3.59
C LEU A 135 29.35 -1.23 3.22
N THR A 136 28.64 -0.68 4.22
CA THR A 136 28.34 0.77 4.39
C THR A 136 27.38 0.98 5.57
N GLN A 137 27.84 0.73 6.81
CA GLN A 137 27.10 1.09 8.03
C GLN A 137 27.91 2.10 8.85
N LYS A 138 27.40 3.33 9.02
CA LYS A 138 27.95 4.28 10.00
C LYS A 138 27.16 4.16 11.30
N GLN A 139 27.85 3.88 12.40
CA GLN A 139 27.26 3.83 13.73
C GLN A 139 27.24 5.23 14.37
N PHE A 140 26.11 5.60 14.97
CA PHE A 140 25.98 6.82 15.79
C PHE A 140 26.16 6.48 17.27
N ARG A 141 26.56 7.47 18.09
CA ARG A 141 26.87 7.31 19.54
C ARG A 141 25.77 6.66 20.37
N THR A 142 24.53 6.60 19.87
CA THR A 142 23.37 5.99 20.52
C THR A 142 23.11 4.54 20.09
N GLY A 143 24.03 3.91 19.35
CA GLY A 143 23.95 2.49 18.97
C GLY A 143 22.90 2.17 17.89
N ARG A 144 22.33 3.19 17.24
CA ARG A 144 21.34 3.02 16.17
C ARG A 144 22.06 2.77 14.84
N THR A 145 21.72 1.66 14.19
CA THR A 145 22.14 1.37 12.81
C THR A 145 21.04 1.80 11.85
N ILE A 146 21.39 2.64 10.87
CA ILE A 146 20.48 3.08 9.82
C ILE A 146 21.04 2.60 8.49
N CYS A 147 20.23 1.84 7.74
CA CYS A 147 20.54 1.45 6.37
C CYS A 147 20.08 2.56 5.43
N LEU A 148 21.03 3.23 4.77
CA LEU A 148 20.71 4.21 3.73
C LEU A 148 20.29 3.47 2.45
N PRO A 149 19.26 3.96 1.73
CA PRO A 149 18.87 3.33 0.48
C PRO A 149 20.00 3.44 -0.55
N VAL A 150 20.34 2.31 -1.17
CA VAL A 150 21.31 2.26 -2.26
C VAL A 150 20.69 2.96 -3.47
N ARG A 151 21.29 4.08 -3.88
CA ARG A 151 20.93 4.78 -5.11
C ARG A 151 21.56 4.02 -6.27
N SER A 152 20.75 3.35 -7.07
CA SER A 152 21.18 2.81 -8.36
C SER A 152 21.72 3.98 -9.22
N LYS A 153 22.95 3.86 -9.70
CA LYS A 153 23.44 4.69 -10.82
C LYS A 153 22.81 4.16 -12.11
N ASP A 154 22.55 5.11 -13.01
CA ASP A 154 21.62 5.05 -14.14
C ASP A 154 21.78 3.85 -15.09
#